data_AF-A2GS80-F1
#
_entry.id   AF-A2GS80-F1
#
_cell.length_a   1.000
_cell.length_b   1.000
_cell.length_c   1.000
_cell.angle_alpha   90.00
_cell.angle_beta   90.00
_cell.angle_gamma   90.00
#
_symmetry.space_group_name_H-M   'P 1'
#
loop_
_entity.id
_entity.type
_entity.pdbx_description
1 polymer ?
#
loop_
_entity_poly.entity_id
_entity_poly.type
_entity_poly.pdbx_seq_one_letter_code
_entity_poly.pdbx_strand_id
1 'polypeptide(L)'
;LTYAPKYCVQLKKKAESKEVNKAKCKFIPEHVFFADFECSTDGFHKAFNICYDSEDGSVSESIWGQNCATEFLERLPDKSLIYFHNLSYDINFILRHMTEVKGTPIIKGSRTMQITGLYKGRAIIIKDSYSVINKKLKLFPAMFNLQTGPKEVFPYNYYSSVLLANDNRTGVISEACKFIHDADTFMKNIDSIKGCRIDENHFDLEKYSTFYCKQDVRILREGFVKFRNDLLKEFDLNVYDYVSICSIANKLFENRVYFPNGNLYDLSNKPREFISRCIQGGRCMLSDNMKQRAKETHC
;
A
#
# COMPACT_ATOMS: atom_id res chain seq x y z
N LEU A 1 -27.62 -22.23 20.53
CA LEU A 1 -27.53 -20.87 21.11
C LEU A 1 -28.91 -20.21 21.05
N THR A 2 -29.50 -19.96 22.21
CA THR A 2 -30.82 -19.31 22.42
C THR A 2 -30.69 -17.79 22.33
N TYR A 3 -31.80 -17.10 22.00
CA TYR A 3 -31.85 -15.64 21.99
C TYR A 3 -31.78 -15.09 23.42
N ALA A 4 -30.88 -14.11 23.64
CA ALA A 4 -30.74 -13.42 24.91
C ALA A 4 -30.74 -11.90 24.65
N PRO A 5 -31.85 -11.17 24.89
CA PRO A 5 -32.02 -9.77 24.50
C PRO A 5 -30.84 -8.88 24.88
N LYS A 6 -30.35 -9.03 26.12
CA LYS A 6 -29.22 -8.26 26.68
C LYS A 6 -27.93 -8.37 25.86
N TYR A 7 -27.69 -9.49 25.20
CA TYR A 7 -26.46 -9.75 24.45
C TYR A 7 -26.67 -9.74 22.94
N CYS A 8 -27.89 -10.02 22.47
CA CYS A 8 -28.23 -10.14 21.06
C CYS A 8 -28.48 -8.80 20.38
N VAL A 9 -28.98 -7.80 21.11
CA VAL A 9 -29.30 -6.47 20.58
C VAL A 9 -28.87 -5.42 21.62
N GLN A 10 -27.98 -4.52 21.23
CA GLN A 10 -27.54 -3.44 22.11
C GLN A 10 -27.50 -2.13 21.34
N LEU A 11 -28.04 -1.05 21.94
CA LEU A 11 -27.89 0.27 21.35
C LEU A 11 -26.41 0.64 21.31
N LYS A 12 -25.90 0.96 20.12
CA LYS A 12 -24.51 1.29 19.90
C LYS A 12 -24.20 2.60 20.60
N LYS A 13 -23.35 2.53 21.62
CA LYS A 13 -22.88 3.72 22.33
C LYS A 13 -21.83 4.42 21.49
N LYS A 14 -21.88 5.75 21.47
CA LYS A 14 -20.80 6.55 20.91
C LYS A 14 -19.54 6.24 21.73
N ALA A 15 -18.48 5.79 21.06
CA ALA A 15 -17.20 5.64 21.72
C ALA A 15 -16.76 7.00 22.27
N GLU A 16 -16.32 7.04 23.52
CA GLU A 16 -15.75 8.24 24.14
C GLU A 16 -14.57 8.75 23.29
N SER A 17 -14.33 10.06 23.31
CA SER A 17 -13.26 10.69 22.54
C SER A 17 -11.92 10.00 22.82
N LYS A 18 -11.08 9.84 21.78
CA LYS A 18 -9.77 9.17 21.89
C LYS A 18 -8.88 9.80 22.97
N GLU A 19 -9.13 11.05 23.36
CA GLU A 19 -8.42 11.76 24.43
C GLU A 19 -8.61 11.14 25.82
N VAL A 20 -9.74 10.49 26.10
CA VAL A 20 -10.06 9.91 27.42
C VAL A 20 -9.46 8.51 27.59
N ASN A 21 -9.08 7.82 26.51
CA ASN A 21 -8.54 6.45 26.52
C ASN A 21 -7.01 6.38 26.44
N LYS A 22 -6.28 7.35 27.02
CA LYS A 22 -4.80 7.36 27.07
C LYS A 22 -4.18 6.17 27.84
N ALA A 23 -4.96 5.46 28.67
CA ALA A 23 -4.49 4.36 29.51
C ALA A 23 -4.34 2.99 28.81
N LYS A 24 -4.82 2.85 27.56
CA LYS A 24 -4.52 1.68 26.72
C LYS A 24 -3.50 2.10 25.68
N CYS A 25 -2.21 1.85 25.92
CA CYS A 25 -1.08 2.20 25.04
C CYS A 25 -1.42 1.96 23.57
N LYS A 26 -1.90 3.01 22.91
CA LYS A 26 -2.24 3.01 21.51
C LYS A 26 -0.98 3.49 20.82
N PHE A 27 -0.44 2.67 19.92
CA PHE A 27 0.60 3.13 19.01
C PHE A 27 0.07 4.38 18.29
N ILE A 28 0.68 5.53 18.57
CA ILE A 28 0.44 6.79 17.85
C ILE A 28 1.66 6.97 16.96
N PRO A 29 1.50 6.90 15.63
CA PRO A 29 2.62 7.17 14.74
C PRO A 29 3.16 8.57 14.95
N GLU A 30 4.48 8.71 15.04
CA GLU A 30 5.18 10.00 15.11
C GLU A 30 5.87 10.33 13.78
N HIS A 31 6.16 9.31 12.97
CA HIS A 31 6.77 9.45 11.67
C HIS A 31 5.94 8.71 10.62
N VAL A 32 5.75 9.33 9.45
CA VAL A 32 5.00 8.75 8.34
C VAL A 32 5.89 8.68 7.12
N PHE A 33 5.92 7.50 6.49
CA PHE A 33 6.71 7.22 5.31
C PHE A 33 5.86 6.58 4.21
N PHE A 34 6.29 6.76 2.98
CA PHE A 34 5.78 6.08 1.80
C PHE A 34 6.95 5.35 1.16
N ALA A 35 6.75 4.10 0.76
CA ALA A 35 7.84 3.28 0.25
C ALA A 35 7.36 2.32 -0.84
N ASP A 36 8.32 1.89 -1.66
CA ASP A 36 8.11 0.88 -2.72
C ASP A 36 9.41 0.09 -2.92
N PHE A 37 9.29 -1.21 -3.22
CA PHE A 37 10.43 -2.07 -3.54
C PHE A 37 10.49 -2.35 -5.03
N GLU A 38 11.71 -2.40 -5.56
CA GLU A 38 11.99 -3.12 -6.80
C GLU A 38 12.61 -4.47 -6.49
N CYS A 39 12.18 -5.49 -7.24
CA CYS A 39 12.62 -6.86 -7.04
C CYS A 39 12.75 -7.62 -8.35
N SER A 40 13.58 -8.68 -8.34
CA SER A 40 13.67 -9.59 -9.48
C SER A 40 12.39 -10.41 -9.66
N THR A 41 12.09 -10.78 -10.92
CA THR A 41 10.88 -11.54 -11.30
C THR A 41 11.17 -12.96 -11.81
N ASP A 42 12.44 -13.39 -11.80
CA ASP A 42 12.90 -14.68 -12.34
C ASP A 42 12.75 -15.85 -11.35
N GLY A 43 11.51 -16.06 -10.89
CA GLY A 43 11.12 -17.19 -10.04
C GLY A 43 11.06 -16.81 -8.56
N PHE A 44 12.20 -16.72 -7.88
CA PHE A 44 12.25 -16.26 -6.48
C PHE A 44 12.43 -14.75 -6.43
N HIS A 45 11.38 -14.05 -6.02
CA HIS A 45 11.42 -12.60 -5.98
C HIS A 45 12.33 -12.12 -4.86
N LYS A 46 13.36 -11.35 -5.21
CA LYS A 46 14.33 -10.77 -4.28
C LYS A 46 14.36 -9.26 -4.45
N ALA A 47 14.08 -8.54 -3.38
CA ALA A 47 14.22 -7.09 -3.36
C ALA A 47 15.69 -6.69 -3.58
N PHE A 48 15.91 -5.73 -4.47
CA PHE A 48 17.23 -5.18 -4.77
C PHE A 48 17.29 -3.66 -4.64
N ASN A 49 16.13 -2.99 -4.56
CA ASN A 49 16.05 -1.56 -4.30
C ASN A 49 14.81 -1.25 -3.47
N ILE A 50 14.92 -0.29 -2.58
CA ILE A 50 13.77 0.35 -1.92
C ILE A 50 13.96 1.86 -2.00
N CYS A 51 12.91 2.55 -2.43
CA CYS A 51 12.83 3.99 -2.28
C CYS A 51 11.80 4.33 -1.20
N TYR A 52 12.03 5.43 -0.50
CA TYR A 52 11.08 5.91 0.49
C TYR A 52 11.17 7.42 0.70
N ASP A 53 10.01 8.01 0.98
CA ASP A 53 9.85 9.43 1.27
C ASP A 53 9.20 9.63 2.64
N SER A 54 9.58 10.69 3.37
CA SER A 54 8.81 11.22 4.49
C SER A 54 7.51 11.90 4.01
N GLU A 55 6.54 12.08 4.91
CA GLU A 55 5.26 12.74 4.61
C GLU A 55 5.42 14.12 3.94
N ASP A 56 6.34 14.94 4.43
CA ASP A 56 6.63 16.28 3.91
C ASP A 56 7.61 16.27 2.72
N GLY A 57 8.19 15.11 2.41
CA GLY A 57 9.18 14.94 1.37
C GLY A 57 10.58 15.46 1.69
N SER A 58 10.86 15.85 2.94
CA SER A 58 12.19 16.30 3.35
C SER A 58 13.23 15.17 3.31
N VAL A 59 12.79 13.93 3.52
CA VAL A 59 13.56 12.71 3.32
C VAL A 59 13.08 12.07 2.03
N SER A 60 13.99 11.81 1.10
CA SER A 60 13.73 11.05 -0.14
C SER A 60 14.96 10.25 -0.51
N GLU A 61 14.99 8.99 -0.09
CA GLU A 61 16.17 8.13 -0.15
C GLU A 61 15.91 6.88 -0.98
N SER A 62 17.00 6.23 -1.38
CA SER A 62 17.00 4.89 -1.94
C SER A 62 18.07 4.04 -1.27
N ILE A 63 17.84 2.73 -1.21
CA ILE A 63 18.81 1.76 -0.71
C ILE A 63 18.89 0.61 -1.71
N TRP A 64 20.03 0.54 -2.39
CA TRP A 64 20.34 -0.52 -3.35
C TRP A 64 21.04 -1.70 -2.68
N GLY A 65 20.70 -2.91 -3.12
CA GLY A 65 21.35 -4.16 -2.73
C GLY A 65 20.40 -5.16 -2.08
N GLN A 66 20.90 -6.38 -1.87
CA GLN A 66 20.11 -7.51 -1.33
C GLN A 66 19.66 -7.29 0.13
N ASN A 67 20.35 -6.41 0.87
CA ASN A 67 20.04 -6.08 2.26
C ASN A 67 19.13 -4.86 2.39
N CYS A 68 18.62 -4.31 1.28
CA CYS A 68 17.83 -3.07 1.24
C CYS A 68 16.67 -3.07 2.27
N ALA A 69 15.97 -4.18 2.44
CA ALA A 69 14.87 -4.28 3.40
C ALA A 69 15.33 -4.16 4.87
N THR A 70 16.47 -4.76 5.22
CA THR A 70 17.02 -4.67 6.59
C THR A 70 17.58 -3.27 6.84
N GLU A 71 18.35 -2.73 5.90
CA GLU A 71 18.89 -1.37 6.01
C GLU A 71 17.79 -0.31 6.09
N PHE A 72 16.68 -0.49 5.35
CA PHE A 72 15.50 0.36 5.46
C PHE A 72 14.93 0.34 6.88
N LEU A 73 14.73 -0.85 7.46
CA LEU A 73 14.26 -0.99 8.84
C LEU A 73 15.22 -0.38 9.86
N GLU A 74 16.52 -0.39 9.60
CA GLU A 74 17.52 0.26 10.45
C GLU A 74 17.46 1.79 10.40
N ARG A 75 17.06 2.39 9.27
CA ARG A 75 16.91 3.84 9.13
C ARG A 75 15.59 4.37 9.69
N LEU A 76 14.59 3.51 9.88
CA LEU A 76 13.28 3.94 10.39
C LEU A 76 13.34 4.30 11.89
N PRO A 77 12.82 5.47 12.29
CA PRO A 77 12.67 5.81 13.70
C PRO A 77 11.59 4.97 14.39
N ASP A 78 11.59 4.98 15.72
CA ASP A 78 10.50 4.41 16.52
C ASP A 78 9.15 5.07 16.15
N LYS A 79 8.05 4.33 16.29
CA LYS A 79 6.70 4.79 15.97
C LYS A 79 6.51 5.22 14.50
N SER A 80 7.13 4.51 13.58
CA SER A 80 6.96 4.72 12.14
C SER A 80 5.67 4.09 11.59
N LEU A 81 4.91 4.85 10.81
CA LEU A 81 3.82 4.37 9.95
C LEU A 81 4.27 4.42 8.48
N ILE A 82 4.35 3.26 7.83
CA ILE A 82 4.78 3.16 6.43
C ILE A 82 3.62 2.71 5.55
N TYR A 83 3.44 3.41 4.43
CA TYR A 83 2.51 3.03 3.38
C TYR A 83 3.23 2.43 2.18
N PHE A 84 2.81 1.24 1.78
CA PHE A 84 3.11 0.64 0.48
C PHE A 84 1.84 0.65 -0.38
N HIS A 85 1.97 0.67 -1.70
CA HIS A 85 0.83 0.56 -2.60
C HIS A 85 0.67 -0.87 -3.08
N ASN A 86 -0.38 -1.56 -2.61
CA ASN A 86 -0.57 -3.01 -2.80
C ASN A 86 0.38 -3.87 -1.94
N LEU A 87 0.43 -3.55 -0.65
CA LEU A 87 1.32 -4.10 0.38
C LEU A 87 1.52 -5.63 0.39
N SER A 88 0.53 -6.43 -0.02
CA SER A 88 0.59 -7.90 0.02
C SER A 88 1.87 -8.49 -0.55
N TYR A 89 2.46 -7.79 -1.52
CA TYR A 89 3.68 -8.19 -2.16
C TYR A 89 4.91 -7.80 -1.34
N ASP A 90 5.08 -6.50 -1.07
CA ASP A 90 6.25 -5.91 -0.40
C ASP A 90 6.46 -6.42 1.02
N ILE A 91 5.37 -6.73 1.72
CA ILE A 91 5.40 -7.16 3.11
C ILE A 91 6.23 -8.44 3.33
N ASN A 92 6.38 -9.28 2.30
CA ASN A 92 7.18 -10.50 2.36
C ASN A 92 8.68 -10.23 2.47
N PHE A 93 9.15 -9.07 2.01
CA PHE A 93 10.53 -8.64 2.17
C PHE A 93 10.80 -8.12 3.59
N ILE A 94 9.78 -7.55 4.25
CA ILE A 94 9.93 -6.93 5.56
C ILE A 94 9.71 -7.94 6.70
N LEU A 95 8.66 -8.76 6.62
CA LEU A 95 8.21 -9.61 7.74
C LEU A 95 9.28 -10.53 8.29
N ARG A 96 10.14 -11.07 7.42
CA ARG A 96 11.24 -11.97 7.81
C ARG A 96 12.30 -11.31 8.70
N HIS A 97 12.33 -9.98 8.74
CA HIS A 97 13.30 -9.19 9.52
C HIS A 97 12.69 -8.61 10.79
N MET A 98 11.37 -8.63 10.94
CA MET A 98 10.69 -8.12 12.15
C MET A 98 11.04 -8.99 13.36
N THR A 99 11.32 -8.36 14.50
CA THR A 99 11.57 -9.05 15.77
C THR A 99 10.30 -9.72 16.29
N GLU A 100 9.17 -9.03 16.16
CA GLU A 100 7.87 -9.52 16.62
C GLU A 100 6.74 -8.91 15.79
N VAL A 101 5.72 -9.71 15.46
CA VAL A 101 4.44 -9.20 14.96
C VAL A 101 3.48 -9.04 16.14
N LYS A 102 2.97 -7.82 16.34
CA LYS A 102 2.06 -7.47 17.43
C LYS A 102 0.62 -7.45 16.96
N GLY A 103 -0.26 -8.05 17.75
CA GLY A 103 -1.69 -8.13 17.45
C GLY A 103 -1.99 -9.06 16.26
N THR A 104 -3.21 -9.02 15.78
CA THR A 104 -3.63 -9.80 14.60
C THR A 104 -3.44 -8.97 13.34
N PRO A 105 -2.64 -9.42 12.36
CA PRO A 105 -2.58 -8.80 11.04
C PRO A 105 -3.98 -8.61 10.45
N ILE A 106 -4.23 -7.46 9.83
CA ILE A 106 -5.53 -7.18 9.21
C ILE A 106 -5.43 -7.64 7.75
N ILE A 107 -6.09 -8.75 7.46
CA ILE A 107 -6.07 -9.40 6.15
C ILE A 107 -7.51 -9.53 5.63
N LYS A 108 -7.74 -9.21 4.35
CA LYS A 108 -9.02 -9.38 3.66
C LYS A 108 -8.83 -10.24 2.41
N GLY A 109 -9.21 -11.52 2.49
CA GLY A 109 -8.92 -12.49 1.44
C GLY A 109 -7.41 -12.74 1.36
N SER A 110 -6.81 -12.61 0.18
CA SER A 110 -5.35 -12.68 -0.03
C SER A 110 -4.62 -11.35 0.24
N ARG A 111 -5.36 -10.31 0.67
CA ARG A 111 -4.83 -8.95 0.77
C ARG A 111 -4.44 -8.56 2.18
N THR A 112 -3.17 -8.28 2.40
CA THR A 112 -2.65 -7.69 3.65
C THR A 112 -2.93 -6.20 3.66
N MET A 113 -3.71 -5.73 4.64
CA MET A 113 -4.11 -4.32 4.74
C MET A 113 -3.30 -3.57 5.80
N GLN A 114 -2.98 -4.23 6.91
CA GLN A 114 -2.13 -3.67 7.96
C GLN A 114 -1.39 -4.76 8.72
N ILE A 115 -0.12 -4.49 9.03
CA ILE A 115 0.66 -5.23 10.01
C ILE A 115 1.23 -4.24 11.03
N THR A 116 1.30 -4.67 12.28
CA THR A 116 1.96 -3.94 13.36
C THR A 116 3.00 -4.86 13.99
N GLY A 117 4.17 -4.34 14.31
CA GLY A 117 5.24 -5.15 14.88
C GLY A 117 6.35 -4.32 15.51
N LEU A 118 7.35 -5.03 16.02
CA LEU A 118 8.58 -4.48 16.57
C LEU A 118 9.78 -4.89 15.71
N TYR A 119 10.68 -3.94 15.48
CA TYR A 119 12.00 -4.18 14.90
C TYR A 119 13.06 -3.62 15.85
N LYS A 120 13.84 -4.50 16.49
CA LYS A 120 14.85 -4.12 17.49
C LYS A 120 14.32 -3.16 18.56
N GLY A 121 13.10 -3.42 19.05
CA GLY A 121 12.41 -2.60 20.05
C GLY A 121 11.67 -1.37 19.49
N ARG A 122 11.90 -0.97 18.24
CA ARG A 122 11.15 0.09 17.56
C ARG A 122 9.82 -0.43 17.06
N ALA A 123 8.75 0.26 17.37
CA ALA A 123 7.41 -0.09 16.92
C ALA A 123 7.14 0.48 15.53
N ILE A 124 6.60 -0.38 14.65
CA ILE A 124 6.36 -0.08 13.24
C ILE A 124 4.94 -0.52 12.88
N ILE A 125 4.21 0.34 12.16
CA ILE A 125 2.97 -0.01 11.48
C ILE A 125 3.20 0.09 9.98
N ILE A 126 2.77 -0.94 9.26
CA ILE A 126 2.80 -0.97 7.81
C ILE A 126 1.37 -1.10 7.31
N LYS A 127 0.95 -0.21 6.40
CA LYS A 127 -0.40 -0.16 5.84
C LYS A 127 -0.39 -0.20 4.32
N ASP A 128 -1.45 -0.79 3.78
CA ASP A 128 -1.70 -0.79 2.35
C ASP A 128 -2.48 0.46 1.92
N SER A 129 -1.82 1.37 1.22
CA SER A 129 -2.46 2.57 0.68
C SER A 129 -3.55 2.23 -0.35
N TYR A 130 -3.43 1.12 -1.09
CA TYR A 130 -4.42 0.72 -2.09
C TYR A 130 -5.77 0.35 -1.43
N SER A 131 -5.78 0.10 -0.12
CA SER A 131 -7.00 -0.28 0.63
C SER A 131 -7.83 0.95 1.01
N VAL A 132 -7.19 2.11 0.95
CA VAL A 132 -7.77 3.44 1.10
C VAL A 132 -8.07 4.03 -0.28
N ILE A 133 -7.12 4.00 -1.21
CA ILE A 133 -7.27 4.51 -2.57
C ILE A 133 -7.14 3.35 -3.55
N ASN A 134 -8.26 2.70 -3.84
CA ASN A 134 -8.33 1.50 -4.69
C ASN A 134 -8.26 1.84 -6.20
N LYS A 135 -7.17 2.50 -6.61
CA LYS A 135 -6.86 2.89 -7.99
C LYS A 135 -5.39 2.68 -8.27
N LYS A 136 -5.06 2.32 -9.51
CA LYS A 136 -3.66 2.13 -9.94
C LYS A 136 -2.88 3.43 -9.74
N LEU A 137 -1.66 3.33 -9.25
CA LEU A 137 -0.79 4.48 -8.98
C LEU A 137 -0.63 5.43 -10.18
N LYS A 138 -0.53 4.90 -11.40
CA LYS A 138 -0.46 5.69 -12.65
C LYS A 138 -1.61 6.67 -12.86
N LEU A 139 -2.75 6.49 -12.17
CA LEU A 139 -3.92 7.36 -12.27
C LEU A 139 -3.88 8.51 -11.25
N PHE A 140 -3.04 8.43 -10.22
CA PHE A 140 -2.99 9.43 -9.15
C PHE A 140 -2.69 10.84 -9.66
N PRO A 141 -1.75 11.06 -10.59
CA PRO A 141 -1.46 12.41 -11.08
C PRO A 141 -2.70 13.09 -11.67
N ALA A 142 -3.46 12.39 -12.51
CA ALA A 142 -4.69 12.91 -13.10
C ALA A 142 -5.82 13.03 -12.05
N MET A 143 -5.97 12.04 -11.18
CA MET A 143 -7.05 12.02 -10.17
C MET A 143 -6.93 13.14 -9.13
N PHE A 144 -5.71 13.47 -8.72
CA PHE A 144 -5.44 14.45 -7.68
C PHE A 144 -4.86 15.76 -8.24
N ASN A 145 -4.76 15.87 -9.57
CA ASN A 145 -4.19 17.01 -10.28
C ASN A 145 -2.76 17.36 -9.81
N LEU A 146 -1.92 16.32 -9.63
CA LEU A 146 -0.57 16.44 -9.10
C LEU A 146 0.40 16.98 -10.16
N GLN A 147 1.42 17.70 -9.71
CA GLN A 147 2.50 18.25 -10.56
C GLN A 147 3.72 17.31 -10.60
N THR A 148 3.57 16.05 -10.20
CA THR A 148 4.64 15.04 -10.17
C THR A 148 5.10 14.60 -11.54
N GLY A 149 4.28 14.77 -12.59
CA GLY A 149 4.43 14.06 -13.85
C GLY A 149 3.84 12.64 -13.80
N PRO A 150 3.88 11.92 -14.94
CA PRO A 150 3.36 10.56 -15.05
C PRO A 150 4.27 9.55 -14.34
N LYS A 151 3.80 8.29 -14.31
CA LYS A 151 4.63 7.14 -13.96
C LYS A 151 5.55 6.80 -15.14
N GLU A 152 6.79 6.45 -14.84
CA GLU A 152 7.86 6.23 -15.83
C GLU A 152 7.86 4.81 -16.42
N VAL A 153 8.74 4.55 -17.40
CA VAL A 153 8.92 3.24 -18.03
C VAL A 153 9.98 2.42 -17.28
N PHE A 154 9.70 1.14 -16.99
CA PHE A 154 10.64 0.24 -16.32
C PHE A 154 10.67 -1.17 -16.93
N PRO A 155 11.85 -1.71 -17.29
CA PRO A 155 11.98 -3.03 -17.88
C PRO A 155 12.02 -4.13 -16.81
N TYR A 156 10.89 -4.42 -16.14
CA TYR A 156 10.84 -5.36 -14.99
C TYR A 156 11.54 -6.71 -15.23
N ASN A 157 11.27 -7.35 -16.38
CA ASN A 157 11.80 -8.67 -16.70
C ASN A 157 13.30 -8.66 -17.07
N TYR A 158 13.89 -7.48 -17.26
CA TYR A 158 15.33 -7.34 -17.49
C TYR A 158 16.14 -7.46 -16.20
N TYR A 159 15.58 -6.98 -15.07
CA TYR A 159 16.21 -7.01 -13.75
C TYR A 159 16.13 -8.42 -13.12
N SER A 160 16.82 -9.37 -13.74
CA SER A 160 16.93 -10.76 -13.26
C SER A 160 17.90 -10.89 -12.07
N SER A 161 17.72 -11.95 -11.28
CA SER A 161 18.61 -12.27 -10.17
C SER A 161 20.05 -12.51 -10.61
N VAL A 162 20.26 -13.04 -11.82
CA VAL A 162 21.60 -13.24 -12.41
C VAL A 162 22.26 -11.90 -12.74
N LEU A 163 21.51 -11.00 -13.38
CA LEU A 163 22.02 -9.66 -13.71
C LEU A 163 22.37 -8.88 -12.44
N LEU A 164 21.50 -8.93 -11.42
CA LEU A 164 21.67 -8.23 -10.16
C LEU A 164 22.76 -8.81 -9.25
N ALA A 165 23.15 -10.07 -9.47
CA ALA A 165 24.29 -10.67 -8.79
C ALA A 165 25.63 -10.19 -9.37
N ASN A 166 25.63 -9.58 -10.55
CA ASN A 166 26.83 -8.97 -11.12
C ASN A 166 27.08 -7.61 -10.47
N ASP A 167 28.23 -7.45 -9.82
CA ASP A 167 28.52 -6.28 -8.97
C ASP A 167 28.88 -5.02 -9.78
N ASN A 168 28.92 -5.10 -11.12
CA ASN A 168 29.24 -3.97 -11.97
C ASN A 168 28.09 -2.97 -12.17
N ARG A 169 26.84 -3.35 -11.80
CA ARG A 169 25.62 -2.53 -11.94
C ARG A 169 25.37 -2.04 -13.37
N THR A 170 25.92 -2.72 -14.36
CA THR A 170 25.87 -2.31 -15.77
C THR A 170 24.79 -3.09 -16.50
N GLY A 171 23.83 -2.37 -17.07
CA GLY A 171 22.82 -2.90 -17.99
C GLY A 171 23.18 -2.63 -19.45
N VAL A 172 22.77 -3.52 -20.34
CA VAL A 172 22.85 -3.40 -21.81
C VAL A 172 21.52 -2.85 -22.30
N ILE A 173 21.54 -1.70 -22.97
CA ILE A 173 20.34 -0.99 -23.42
C ILE A 173 19.53 -1.83 -24.40
N SER A 174 20.18 -2.40 -25.42
CA SER A 174 19.50 -3.18 -26.46
C SER A 174 18.76 -4.40 -25.91
N GLU A 175 19.27 -5.00 -24.83
CA GLU A 175 18.61 -6.10 -24.12
C GLU A 175 17.44 -5.62 -23.27
N ALA A 176 17.61 -4.51 -22.53
CA ALA A 176 16.56 -3.92 -21.72
C ALA A 176 15.34 -3.48 -22.58
N CYS A 177 15.61 -2.91 -23.77
CA CYS A 177 14.58 -2.48 -24.71
C CYS A 177 13.63 -3.61 -25.17
N LYS A 178 14.06 -4.89 -25.12
CA LYS A 178 13.20 -6.03 -25.47
C LYS A 178 12.05 -6.24 -24.49
N PHE A 179 12.16 -5.69 -23.28
CA PHE A 179 11.19 -5.88 -22.19
C PHE A 179 10.27 -4.69 -21.97
N ILE A 180 10.31 -3.68 -22.86
CA ILE A 180 9.51 -2.46 -22.78
C ILE A 180 8.87 -2.14 -24.12
N HIS A 181 7.72 -1.46 -24.08
CA HIS A 181 7.01 -1.02 -25.27
C HIS A 181 7.45 0.37 -25.75
N ASP A 182 7.87 1.23 -24.82
CA ASP A 182 8.23 2.62 -25.08
C ASP A 182 9.74 2.83 -24.90
N ALA A 183 10.49 2.42 -25.91
CA ALA A 183 11.95 2.53 -25.93
C ALA A 183 12.43 3.98 -26.00
N ASP A 184 11.67 4.87 -26.64
CA ASP A 184 12.04 6.28 -26.79
C ASP A 184 12.06 7.00 -25.43
N THR A 185 11.03 6.77 -24.60
CA THR A 185 10.99 7.32 -23.23
C THR A 185 12.09 6.72 -22.37
N PHE A 186 12.35 5.42 -22.49
CA PHE A 186 13.44 4.75 -21.77
C PHE A 186 14.81 5.37 -22.09
N MET A 187 15.11 5.59 -23.37
CA MET A 187 16.36 6.24 -23.80
C MET A 187 16.48 7.66 -23.28
N LYS A 188 15.42 8.48 -23.42
CA LYS A 188 15.39 9.84 -22.89
C LYS A 188 15.63 9.88 -21.38
N ASN A 189 15.05 8.93 -20.65
CA ASN A 189 15.25 8.82 -19.21
C ASN A 189 16.71 8.53 -18.88
N ILE A 190 17.34 7.54 -19.54
CA ILE A 190 18.77 7.22 -19.35
C ILE A 190 19.65 8.46 -19.58
N ASP A 191 19.38 9.23 -20.63
CA ASP A 191 20.17 10.42 -20.96
C ASP A 191 19.93 11.57 -19.98
N SER A 192 18.72 11.69 -19.43
CA SER A 192 18.35 12.74 -18.48
C SER A 192 18.90 12.53 -17.07
N ILE A 193 19.10 11.27 -16.66
CA ILE A 193 19.56 10.93 -15.31
C ILE A 193 21.08 11.08 -15.26
N LYS A 194 21.56 11.99 -14.39
CA LYS A 194 23.00 12.29 -14.25
C LYS A 194 23.82 11.02 -13.99
N GLY A 195 24.67 10.67 -14.97
CA GLY A 195 25.57 9.53 -14.91
C GLY A 195 24.89 8.17 -15.01
N CYS A 196 23.65 8.09 -15.49
CA CYS A 196 22.99 6.82 -15.80
C CYS A 196 23.50 6.24 -17.13
N ARG A 197 23.66 7.07 -18.17
CA ARG A 197 24.37 6.69 -19.39
C ARG A 197 25.85 6.41 -19.08
N ILE A 198 26.31 5.18 -19.34
CA ILE A 198 27.72 4.78 -19.11
C ILE A 198 28.55 4.98 -20.39
N ASP A 199 28.08 4.43 -21.51
CA ASP A 199 28.66 4.55 -22.85
C ASP A 199 27.54 4.47 -23.91
N GLU A 200 27.81 4.18 -25.18
CA GLU A 200 26.78 4.08 -26.24
C GLU A 200 25.80 2.90 -26.07
N ASN A 201 26.20 1.81 -25.41
CA ASN A 201 25.44 0.56 -25.31
C ASN A 201 24.96 0.24 -23.89
N HIS A 202 25.52 0.90 -22.87
CA HIS A 202 25.28 0.57 -21.48
C HIS A 202 24.66 1.70 -20.66
N PHE A 203 24.02 1.31 -19.55
CA PHE A 203 23.43 2.19 -18.55
C PHE A 203 23.61 1.62 -17.13
N ASP A 204 23.50 2.49 -16.12
CA ASP A 204 23.59 2.14 -14.70
C ASP A 204 22.23 1.67 -14.16
N LEU A 205 22.16 0.40 -13.74
CA LEU A 205 20.95 -0.26 -13.24
C LEU A 205 20.42 0.40 -11.96
N GLU A 206 21.31 0.76 -11.04
CA GLU A 206 20.93 1.35 -9.75
C GLU A 206 20.34 2.74 -9.93
N LYS A 207 20.99 3.58 -10.75
CA LYS A 207 20.51 4.94 -10.99
C LYS A 207 19.17 4.94 -11.69
N TYR A 208 18.99 4.07 -12.70
CA TYR A 208 17.72 3.98 -13.41
C TYR A 208 16.59 3.46 -12.50
N SER A 209 16.82 2.37 -11.77
CA SER A 209 15.85 1.83 -10.81
C SER A 209 15.51 2.82 -9.70
N THR A 210 16.51 3.53 -9.17
CA THR A 210 16.29 4.58 -8.16
C THR A 210 15.44 5.71 -8.71
N PHE A 211 15.72 6.20 -9.92
CA PHE A 211 14.91 7.24 -10.55
C PHE A 211 13.44 6.82 -10.69
N TYR A 212 13.21 5.62 -11.22
CA TYR A 212 11.87 5.08 -11.43
C TYR A 212 11.12 4.87 -10.10
N CYS A 213 11.73 4.19 -9.15
CA CYS A 213 11.11 3.85 -7.87
C CYS A 213 10.84 5.11 -7.02
N LYS A 214 11.73 6.12 -7.05
CA LYS A 214 11.48 7.43 -6.43
C LYS A 214 10.27 8.13 -7.04
N GLN A 215 10.07 8.05 -8.36
CA GLN A 215 8.90 8.64 -9.00
C GLN A 215 7.60 7.95 -8.54
N ASP A 216 7.59 6.63 -8.42
CA ASP A 216 6.45 5.89 -7.89
C ASP A 216 6.13 6.28 -6.43
N VAL A 217 7.14 6.31 -5.56
CA VAL A 217 6.99 6.74 -4.17
C VAL A 217 6.50 8.19 -4.08
N ARG A 218 7.01 9.09 -4.92
CA ARG A 218 6.57 10.49 -4.97
C ARG A 218 5.10 10.62 -5.37
N ILE A 219 4.68 9.92 -6.43
CA ILE A 219 3.26 9.91 -6.86
C ILE A 219 2.37 9.38 -5.73
N LEU A 220 2.81 8.32 -5.06
CA LEU A 220 2.09 7.73 -3.93
C LEU A 220 1.95 8.74 -2.80
N ARG A 221 3.07 9.33 -2.34
CA ARG A 221 3.11 10.32 -1.26
C ARG A 221 2.21 11.50 -1.57
N GLU A 222 2.42 12.18 -2.69
CA GLU A 222 1.68 13.40 -3.03
C GLU A 222 0.18 13.14 -3.20
N GLY A 223 -0.20 12.04 -3.86
CA GLY A 223 -1.61 11.66 -4.01
C GLY A 223 -2.27 11.29 -2.68
N PHE A 224 -1.57 10.55 -1.82
CA PHE A 224 -2.10 10.13 -0.54
C PHE A 224 -2.21 11.29 0.46
N VAL A 225 -1.22 12.19 0.51
CA VAL A 225 -1.25 13.40 1.33
C VAL A 225 -2.34 14.35 0.84
N LYS A 226 -2.53 14.51 -0.47
CA LYS A 226 -3.66 15.28 -1.02
C LYS A 226 -5.00 14.72 -0.54
N PHE A 227 -5.19 13.41 -0.67
CA PHE A 227 -6.40 12.73 -0.21
C PHE A 227 -6.63 12.90 1.31
N ARG A 228 -5.57 12.78 2.11
CA ARG A 228 -5.61 13.04 3.55
C ARG A 228 -6.10 14.46 3.86
N ASN A 229 -5.51 15.45 3.21
CA ASN A 229 -5.83 16.86 3.47
C ASN A 229 -7.27 17.19 3.08
N ASP A 230 -7.76 16.61 1.99
CA ASP A 230 -9.16 16.74 1.57
C ASP A 230 -10.10 16.08 2.60
N LEU A 231 -9.78 14.89 3.09
CA LEU A 231 -10.57 14.23 4.15
C LEU A 231 -10.60 15.00 5.46
N LEU A 232 -9.45 15.53 5.89
CA LEU A 232 -9.35 16.35 7.09
C LEU A 232 -10.21 17.62 6.96
N LYS A 233 -10.08 18.32 5.83
CA LYS A 233 -10.83 19.55 5.56
C LYS A 233 -12.35 19.32 5.53
N GLU A 234 -12.80 18.30 4.79
CA GLU A 234 -14.22 18.10 4.52
C GLU A 234 -14.95 17.32 5.63
N PHE A 235 -14.23 16.48 6.38
CA PHE A 235 -14.84 15.52 7.30
C PHE A 235 -14.23 15.49 8.71
N ASP A 236 -13.15 16.22 8.98
CA ASP A 236 -12.39 16.13 10.24
C ASP A 236 -11.96 14.69 10.58
N LEU A 237 -11.53 13.95 9.53
CA LEU A 237 -11.06 12.59 9.65
C LEU A 237 -9.63 12.48 9.14
N ASN A 238 -8.70 12.07 10.01
CA ASN A 238 -7.34 11.78 9.60
C ASN A 238 -7.27 10.36 9.01
N VAL A 239 -6.89 10.25 7.73
CA VAL A 239 -6.78 8.96 7.03
C VAL A 239 -5.85 7.97 7.74
N TYR A 240 -4.82 8.46 8.45
CA TYR A 240 -3.85 7.63 9.16
C TYR A 240 -4.46 6.81 10.30
N ASP A 241 -5.64 7.20 10.79
CA ASP A 241 -6.36 6.47 11.84
C ASP A 241 -7.08 5.22 11.32
N TYR A 242 -7.16 5.04 10.00
CA TYR A 242 -7.99 4.03 9.38
C TYR A 242 -7.16 3.05 8.56
N VAL A 243 -7.73 1.88 8.34
CA VAL A 243 -7.10 0.79 7.57
C VAL A 243 -7.66 0.70 6.18
N SER A 244 -8.81 1.33 5.90
CA SER A 244 -9.46 1.25 4.58
C SER A 244 -10.45 2.37 4.36
N ILE A 245 -10.82 2.57 3.09
CA ILE A 245 -11.89 3.50 2.70
C ILE A 245 -13.23 3.14 3.33
N CYS A 246 -13.53 1.84 3.49
CA CYS A 246 -14.75 1.39 4.15
C CYS A 246 -14.78 1.79 5.63
N SER A 247 -13.63 1.72 6.31
CA SER A 247 -13.49 2.15 7.71
C SER A 247 -13.71 3.66 7.86
N ILE A 248 -13.19 4.45 6.91
CA ILE A 248 -13.39 5.91 6.86
C ILE A 248 -14.87 6.22 6.62
N ALA A 249 -15.48 5.62 5.61
CA ALA A 249 -16.89 5.82 5.28
C ALA A 249 -17.80 5.44 6.46
N ASN A 250 -17.58 4.28 7.08
CA ASN A 250 -18.34 3.88 8.26
C ASN A 250 -18.22 4.90 9.39
N LYS A 251 -17.01 5.43 9.63
CA LYS A 251 -16.81 6.45 10.67
C LYS A 251 -17.50 7.77 10.35
N LEU A 252 -17.50 8.17 9.09
CA LEU A 252 -18.24 9.34 8.61
C LEU A 252 -19.75 9.18 8.85
N PHE A 253 -20.33 8.04 8.46
CA PHE A 253 -21.76 7.76 8.70
C PHE A 253 -22.09 7.64 10.18
N GLU A 254 -21.22 7.01 10.98
CA GLU A 254 -21.36 6.99 12.44
C GLU A 254 -21.50 8.39 13.01
N ASN A 255 -20.58 9.29 12.64
CA ASN A 255 -20.54 10.66 13.16
C ASN A 255 -21.72 11.52 12.68
N ARG A 256 -22.11 11.42 11.40
CA ARG A 256 -23.09 12.32 10.77
C ARG A 256 -24.52 11.81 10.73
N VAL A 257 -24.71 10.49 10.74
CA VAL A 257 -26.03 9.87 10.52
C VAL A 257 -26.42 9.00 11.70
N TYR A 258 -25.60 8.01 12.04
CA TYR A 258 -26.04 6.95 12.95
C TYR A 258 -26.14 7.41 14.41
N PHE A 259 -25.11 8.08 14.94
CA PHE A 259 -25.16 8.58 16.31
C PHE A 259 -26.17 9.71 16.50
N PRO A 260 -26.29 10.70 15.58
CA PRO A 260 -27.36 11.70 15.66
C PRO A 260 -28.78 11.10 15.62
N ASN A 261 -28.99 10.02 14.85
CA ASN A 261 -30.29 9.33 14.80
C ASN A 261 -30.61 8.57 16.10
N GLY A 262 -29.61 8.18 16.90
CA GLY A 262 -29.82 7.53 18.20
C GLY A 262 -30.39 6.10 18.14
N ASN A 263 -30.55 5.52 16.94
CA ASN A 263 -31.20 4.23 16.70
C ASN A 263 -30.28 3.20 16.01
N LEU A 264 -28.98 3.27 16.26
CA LEU A 264 -28.03 2.28 15.75
C LEU A 264 -27.83 1.17 16.77
N TYR A 265 -28.00 -0.10 16.37
CA TYR A 265 -27.87 -1.25 17.25
C TYR A 265 -26.79 -2.22 16.78
N ASP A 266 -25.97 -2.71 17.71
CA ASP A 266 -25.09 -3.85 17.49
C ASP A 266 -25.89 -5.15 17.65
N LEU A 267 -25.76 -6.04 16.65
CA LEU A 267 -26.46 -7.32 16.60
C LEU A 267 -25.46 -8.48 16.74
N SER A 268 -25.81 -9.47 17.56
CA SER A 268 -24.99 -10.66 17.77
C SER A 268 -25.81 -11.95 17.72
N ASN A 269 -25.14 -13.10 17.57
CA ASN A 269 -25.76 -14.43 17.59
C ASN A 269 -26.93 -14.58 16.61
N LYS A 270 -28.09 -15.06 17.09
CA LYS A 270 -29.24 -15.46 16.27
C LYS A 270 -29.80 -14.35 15.38
N PRO A 271 -30.08 -13.13 15.87
CA PRO A 271 -30.51 -12.02 15.01
C PRO A 271 -29.50 -11.70 13.90
N ARG A 272 -28.20 -11.62 14.22
CA ARG A 272 -27.15 -11.37 13.23
C ARG A 272 -27.10 -12.48 12.17
N GLU A 273 -27.13 -13.74 12.61
CA GLU A 273 -27.12 -14.91 11.73
C GLU A 273 -28.34 -14.89 10.80
N PHE A 274 -29.53 -14.62 11.34
CA PHE A 274 -30.77 -14.53 10.57
C PHE A 274 -30.70 -13.41 9.51
N ILE A 275 -30.35 -12.18 9.91
CA ILE A 275 -30.26 -11.03 8.99
C ILE A 275 -29.16 -11.26 7.94
N SER A 276 -28.04 -11.90 8.29
CA SER A 276 -26.97 -12.16 7.32
C SER A 276 -27.41 -13.06 6.16
N ARG A 277 -28.42 -13.92 6.36
CA ARG A 277 -28.99 -14.76 5.29
C ARG A 277 -29.79 -13.94 4.27
N CYS A 278 -30.23 -12.74 4.65
CA CYS A 278 -30.95 -11.82 3.77
C CYS A 278 -30.01 -10.91 2.97
N ILE A 279 -28.71 -10.90 3.25
CA ILE A 279 -27.73 -10.09 2.52
C ILE A 279 -27.49 -10.73 1.16
N GLN A 280 -27.94 -10.05 0.11
CA GLN A 280 -27.71 -10.45 -1.28
C GLN A 280 -26.80 -9.43 -1.98
N GLY A 281 -25.99 -9.91 -2.92
CA GLY A 281 -25.14 -9.06 -3.75
C GLY A 281 -25.91 -8.44 -4.92
N GLY A 282 -25.20 -7.69 -5.77
CA GLY A 282 -25.74 -7.19 -7.02
C GLY A 282 -26.17 -8.33 -7.94
N ARG A 283 -27.31 -8.16 -8.61
CA ARG A 283 -27.83 -9.13 -9.58
C ARG A 283 -26.93 -9.15 -10.82
N CYS A 284 -26.33 -10.30 -11.12
CA CYS A 284 -25.63 -10.55 -12.38
C CYS A 284 -26.42 -11.60 -13.18
N MET A 285 -27.03 -11.19 -14.28
CA MET A 285 -27.75 -12.10 -15.19
C MET A 285 -27.31 -11.88 -16.62
N LEU A 286 -27.27 -12.97 -17.37
CA LEU A 286 -27.21 -12.95 -18.82
C LEU A 286 -28.64 -12.98 -19.37
N SER A 287 -28.85 -12.53 -20.61
CA SER A 287 -30.17 -12.42 -21.24
C SER A 287 -31.02 -13.69 -21.11
N ASP A 288 -30.38 -14.85 -21.15
CA ASP A 288 -31.05 -16.15 -21.20
C ASP A 288 -31.00 -16.90 -19.85
N ASN A 289 -30.52 -16.26 -18.77
CA ASN A 289 -30.29 -16.89 -17.46
C ASN A 289 -29.44 -18.18 -17.49
N MET A 290 -28.70 -18.40 -18.58
CA MET A 290 -27.81 -19.55 -18.70
C MET A 290 -26.46 -19.23 -18.07
N LYS A 291 -25.95 -20.16 -17.25
CA LYS A 291 -24.62 -20.05 -16.65
C LYS A 291 -23.54 -20.23 -17.73
N GLN A 292 -22.89 -19.14 -18.16
CA GLN A 292 -21.70 -19.24 -18.99
C GLN A 292 -20.49 -19.60 -18.13
N ARG A 293 -19.76 -20.64 -18.54
CA ARG A 293 -18.42 -20.92 -18.03
C ARG A 293 -17.45 -20.25 -18.99
N ALA A 294 -16.50 -19.48 -18.48
CA ALA A 294 -15.37 -19.08 -19.31
C ALA A 294 -14.72 -20.36 -19.83
N LYS A 295 -14.46 -20.46 -21.15
CA LYS A 295 -13.59 -21.52 -21.66
C LYS A 295 -12.28 -21.42 -20.90
N GLU A 296 -11.75 -22.55 -20.44
CA GLU A 296 -10.42 -22.62 -19.86
C GLU A 296 -9.43 -22.04 -20.87
N THR A 297 -9.05 -20.78 -20.67
CA THR A 297 -7.80 -20.28 -21.21
C THR A 297 -6.73 -20.93 -20.36
N HIS A 298 -6.22 -22.07 -20.82
CA HIS A 298 -4.93 -22.59 -20.35
C HIS A 298 -3.93 -21.44 -20.49
N CYS A 299 -3.51 -20.90 -19.35
CA CYS A 299 -2.31 -20.06 -19.26
C CYS A 299 -1.10 -20.97 -19.17
#